data_AF-A0A538HN00-F1
#
_entry.id   AF-A0A538HN00-F1
#
_cell.length_a   1.000
_cell.length_b   1.000
_cell.length_c   1.000
_cell.angle_alpha   90.00
_cell.angle_beta   90.00
_cell.angle_gamma   90.00
#
_symmetry.space_group_name_H-M   'P 1'
#
loop_
_entity.id
_entity.type
_entity.pdbx_description
1 polymer ?
#
loop_
_entity_poly.entity_id
_entity_poly.type
_entity_poly.pdbx_seq_one_letter_code
_entity_poly.pdbx_strand_id
1 'polypeptide(L)' 'VAAAELLRRNPDPSDDEIREALSGNLCRCTGYQKILDAVHLAALR' A
#
# COMPACT_ATOMS: atom_id res chain seq x y z
N VAL A 1 -3.51 -3.47 8.21
CA VAL A 1 -4.44 -4.49 7.66
C VAL A 1 -4.70 -4.27 6.18
N ALA A 2 -5.04 -3.06 5.74
CA ALA A 2 -5.37 -2.77 4.33
C ALA A 2 -4.33 -3.25 3.30
N ALA A 3 -3.06 -2.85 3.43
CA ALA A 3 -2.01 -3.26 2.48
C ALA A 3 -1.76 -4.78 2.46
N ALA A 4 -1.83 -5.45 3.62
CA ALA A 4 -1.65 -6.90 3.69
C ALA A 4 -2.83 -7.66 3.06
N GLU A 5 -4.06 -7.13 3.17
CA GLU A 5 -5.21 -7.69 2.46
C GLU A 5 -5.12 -7.48 0.95
N LEU A 6 -4.71 -6.28 0.53
CA LEU A 6 -4.46 -5.98 -0.88
C LEU A 6 -3.47 -6.97 -1.49
N LEU A 7 -2.30 -7.15 -0.87
CA LEU A 7 -1.25 -8.06 -1.37
C LEU A 7 -1.68 -9.53 -1.42
N ARG A 8 -2.59 -9.96 -0.53
CA ARG A 8 -3.15 -11.32 -0.59
C ARG A 8 -4.06 -11.54 -1.80
N ARG A 9 -4.70 -10.48 -2.31
CA ARG A 9 -5.63 -10.56 -3.45
C ARG A 9 -4.95 -10.21 -4.77
N ASN A 10 -4.10 -9.19 -4.75
CA ASN A 10 -3.30 -8.73 -5.87
C ASN A 10 -1.83 -8.62 -5.41
N PRO A 11 -0.98 -9.61 -5.72
CA PRO A 11 0.42 -9.60 -5.31
C PRO A 11 1.28 -8.57 -6.05
N ASP A 12 0.79 -7.96 -7.15
CA ASP A 12 1.47 -6.91 -7.90
C ASP A 12 0.54 -5.70 -8.12
N PRO A 13 0.20 -4.96 -7.05
CA PRO A 13 -0.74 -3.85 -7.14
C PRO A 13 -0.10 -2.59 -7.72
N SER A 14 -0.88 -1.87 -8.52
CA SER A 14 -0.51 -0.53 -8.96
C SER A 14 -0.55 0.49 -7.81
N ASP A 15 0.16 1.61 -8.00
CA ASP A 15 0.15 2.74 -7.07
C ASP A 15 -1.26 3.23 -6.71
N ASP A 16 -2.17 3.24 -7.67
CA ASP A 16 -3.54 3.71 -7.47
C ASP A 16 -4.37 2.72 -6.64
N GLU A 17 -4.18 1.41 -6.84
CA GLU A 17 -4.79 0.39 -5.99
C GLU A 17 -4.27 0.47 -4.55
N ILE A 18 -2.98 0.75 -4.36
CA ILE A 18 -2.39 0.95 -3.04
C ILE A 18 -2.98 2.19 -2.37
N ARG A 19 -3.12 3.31 -3.10
CA ARG A 19 -3.73 4.54 -2.57
C ARG A 19 -5.18 4.33 -2.20
N GLU A 20 -5.95 3.64 -3.03
CA GLU A 20 -7.35 3.33 -2.75
C GLU A 20 -7.50 2.45 -1.51
N ALA A 21 -6.67 1.40 -1.39
CA ALA A 21 -6.65 0.57 -0.18
C ALA A 21 -6.27 1.35 1.09
N LEU A 22 -5.49 2.42 0.95
CA LEU A 22 -5.07 3.30 2.05
C LEU A 22 -6.01 4.49 2.29
N SER A 23 -7.08 4.68 1.50
CA SER A 23 -7.97 5.85 1.61
C SER A 23 -8.59 6.04 2.99
N GLY A 24 -8.84 4.94 3.72
CA GLY A 24 -9.31 4.94 5.11
C GLY A 24 -8.22 5.00 6.19
N ASN A 25 -6.94 5.08 5.82
CA ASN A 25 -5.79 5.02 6.74
C ASN A 25 -5.02 6.34 6.73
N LEU A 26 -5.44 7.29 7.57
CA LEU A 26 -4.84 8.62 7.61
C LEU A 26 -3.40 8.57 8.15
N CYS A 27 -2.47 9.13 7.38
CA CYS A 27 -1.09 9.40 7.79
C CYS A 27 -0.80 10.90 7.75
N ARG A 28 -0.17 11.44 8.81
CA ARG A 28 0.16 12.87 8.92
C ARG A 28 1.66 13.19 8.80
N CYS A 29 2.52 12.19 8.85
CA CYS A 29 3.97 12.41 8.98
C CYS A 29 4.74 12.32 7.66
N THR A 30 4.42 11.35 6.80
CA THR A 30 5.31 10.93 5.70
C THR A 30 4.83 11.31 4.30
N GLY A 31 3.60 11.85 4.17
CA GLY A 31 3.01 12.14 2.86
C GLY A 31 2.75 10.91 1.99
N TYR A 32 2.56 9.73 2.60
CA TYR A 32 2.26 8.44 1.95
C TYR A 32 3.34 7.80 1.07
N GLN A 33 4.34 8.54 0.57
CA GLN A 33 5.36 7.98 -0.32
C GLN A 33 6.10 6.78 0.29
N LYS A 34 6.52 6.89 1.56
CA LYS A 34 7.21 5.78 2.25
C LYS A 34 6.33 4.56 2.49
N ILE A 35 5.02 4.72 2.50
CA ILE A 35 4.09 3.60 2.61
C ILE A 35 3.99 2.90 1.26
N LEU A 36 3.87 3.64 0.16
CA LEU A 36 3.90 3.09 -1.21
C LEU A 36 5.18 2.27 -1.46
N ASP A 37 6.35 2.86 -1.16
CA ASP A 37 7.65 2.19 -1.30
C ASP A 37 7.70 0.86 -0.51
N ALA A 38 7.14 0.85 0.70
CA ALA A 38 7.13 -0.34 1.56
C ALA A 38 6.18 -1.43 1.07
N VAL A 39 5.04 -1.06 0.49
CA VAL A 39 4.08 -2.02 -0.09
C VAL A 39 4.70 -2.69 -1.31
N HIS A 40 5.33 -1.93 -2.21
CA HIS A 40 6.07 -2.47 -3.35
C HIS A 40 7.21 -3.41 -2.92
N LEU A 41 7.97 -3.02 -1.90
CA LEU A 41 9.02 -3.88 -1.36
C LEU A 41 8.45 -5.19 -0.76
N ALA A 42 7.24 -5.15 -0.21
CA ALA A 42 6.56 -6.33 0.31
C ALA A 42 5.98 -7.22 -0.80
N ALA A 43 5.55 -6.65 -1.92
CA ALA A 43 5.09 -7.38 -3.11
C ALA A 43 6.18 -8.24 -3.76
N LEU A 44 7.46 -7.84 -3.61
CA LEU A 44 8.61 -8.57 -4.14
C LEU A 44 9.06 -9.78 -3.29
N ARG A 45 8.38 -10.05 -2.17
CA ARG A 45 8.70 -11.15 -1.24
C ARG A 45 7.69 -12.29 -1.35
#